data_AF-A0A961C3G9-F1
#
_entry.id   AF-A0A961C3G9-F1
#
_cell.length_a   1.000
_cell.length_b   1.000
_cell.length_c   1.000
_cell.angle_alpha   90.00
_cell.angle_beta   90.00
_cell.angle_gamma   90.00
#
_symmetry.space_group_name_H-M   'P 1'
#
loop_
_entity.id
_entity.type
_entity.pdbx_description
1 polymer ?
#
loop_
_entity_poly.entity_id
_entity_poly.type
_entity_poly.pdbx_seq_one_letter_code
_entity_poly.pdbx_strand_id
1 'polypeptide(L)' 'EALQQAGTWRSASSGYQPKLGDIAVYAEPSPFGQHTNFVLAAKDGTLTTIGGNEPGGIRVSEHRLDRSLGLLGYGVR' A
#
# COMPACT_ATOMS: atom_id res chain seq x y z
N GLU A 1 -9.59 -10.49 1.20
CA GLU A 1 -10.88 -10.91 1.81
C GLU A 1 -11.00 -10.55 3.29
N ALA A 2 -10.05 -10.90 4.17
CA ALA A 2 -10.13 -10.58 5.61
C ALA A 2 -10.39 -9.09 5.92
N LEU A 3 -9.66 -8.16 5.28
CA LEU A 3 -9.88 -6.71 5.44
C LEU A 3 -11.28 -6.25 4.98
N GLN A 4 -11.83 -6.90 3.96
CA GLN A 4 -13.17 -6.58 3.46
C GLN A 4 -14.24 -7.09 4.43
N GLN A 5 -14.09 -8.33 4.91
CA GLN A 5 -14.98 -8.93 5.90
C GLN A 5 -14.97 -8.14 7.23
N ALA A 6 -13.82 -7.59 7.62
CA ALA A 6 -13.68 -6.74 8.79
C ALA A 6 -14.21 -5.30 8.59
N GLY A 7 -14.63 -4.91 7.38
CA GLY A 7 -15.07 -3.54 7.07
C GLY A 7 -13.95 -2.50 7.03
N THR A 8 -12.70 -2.93 7.13
CA THR A 8 -11.50 -2.08 7.19
C THR A 8 -10.82 -1.89 5.84
N TRP A 9 -11.44 -2.34 4.75
CA TRP A 9 -10.90 -2.15 3.40
C TRP A 9 -11.27 -0.79 2.81
N ARG A 10 -10.31 -0.14 2.16
CA ARG A 10 -10.50 1.05 1.31
C ARG A 10 -9.84 0.80 -0.04
N SER A 11 -10.63 0.71 -1.12
CA SER A 11 -10.09 0.56 -2.48
C SER A 11 -9.18 1.74 -2.84
N ALA A 12 -8.12 1.51 -3.62
CA ALA A 12 -7.27 2.58 -4.16
C ALA A 12 -8.07 3.60 -4.99
N SER A 13 -9.19 3.17 -5.59
CA SER A 13 -10.09 4.04 -6.35
C SER A 13 -11.13 4.79 -5.52
N SER A 14 -11.17 4.58 -4.19
CA SER A 14 -12.21 5.17 -3.33
C SER A 14 -12.02 6.67 -3.02
N GLY A 15 -10.89 7.26 -3.40
CA GLY A 15 -10.50 8.61 -2.99
C GLY A 15 -9.98 8.71 -1.55
N TYR A 16 -9.91 7.59 -0.83
CA TYR A 16 -9.34 7.53 0.51
C TYR A 16 -7.87 7.94 0.51
N GLN A 17 -7.51 8.82 1.45
CA GLN A 17 -6.13 9.23 1.71
C GLN A 17 -5.58 8.39 2.87
N PRO A 18 -4.56 7.54 2.63
CA PRO A 18 -4.05 6.64 3.65
C PRO A 18 -3.28 7.39 4.73
N LYS A 19 -3.26 6.81 5.93
CA LYS A 19 -2.63 7.35 7.13
C LYS A 19 -1.45 6.48 7.56
N LEU A 20 -0.58 7.05 8.39
CA LEU A 20 0.49 6.30 9.05
C LEU A 20 -0.07 5.05 9.73
N GLY A 21 0.50 3.89 9.41
CA GLY A 21 0.11 2.60 9.97
C GLY A 21 -0.96 1.83 9.18
N ASP A 22 -1.58 2.44 8.16
CA ASP A 22 -2.41 1.69 7.21
C ASP A 22 -1.57 0.65 6.47
N ILE A 23 -2.23 -0.39 5.99
CA ILE A 23 -1.60 -1.48 5.24
C ILE A 23 -1.85 -1.26 3.75
N ALA A 24 -0.83 -0.96 2.97
CA ALA A 24 -0.91 -0.89 1.51
C ALA A 24 -0.84 -2.29 0.91
N VAL A 25 -1.83 -2.68 0.10
CA VAL A 25 -1.92 -4.01 -0.52
C VAL A 25 -1.71 -3.90 -2.02
N TYR A 26 -0.77 -4.67 -2.55
CA TYR A 26 -0.36 -4.64 -3.95
C TYR A 26 -0.72 -5.94 -4.66
N ALA A 27 -1.06 -5.84 -5.95
CA ALA A 27 -1.25 -6.96 -6.85
C ALA A 27 0.08 -7.43 -7.47
N GLU A 28 0.07 -8.61 -8.07
CA GLU A 28 1.23 -9.23 -8.73
C GLU A 28 1.99 -8.30 -9.70
N PRO A 29 1.35 -7.43 -10.50
CA PRO A 29 2.07 -6.52 -11.40
C PRO A 29 2.90 -5.44 -10.70
N SER A 30 2.86 -5.33 -9.36
CA SER A 30 3.67 -4.35 -8.65
C SER A 30 5.16 -4.66 -8.76
N PRO A 31 6.06 -3.66 -8.57
CA PRO A 31 7.50 -3.89 -8.49
C PRO A 31 7.93 -4.88 -7.40
N PHE A 32 7.03 -5.23 -6.49
CA PHE A 32 7.25 -6.13 -5.36
C PHE A 32 6.57 -7.51 -5.54
N GLY A 33 5.86 -7.75 -6.65
CA GLY A 33 4.93 -8.88 -6.79
C GLY A 33 3.66 -8.70 -5.96
N GLN A 34 2.96 -9.78 -5.63
CA GLN A 34 1.93 -9.75 -4.58
C GLN A 34 2.59 -9.42 -3.24
N HIS A 35 2.29 -8.23 -2.70
CA HIS A 35 3.00 -7.74 -1.54
C HIS A 35 2.12 -6.85 -0.65
N THR A 36 2.61 -6.57 0.56
CA THR A 36 1.96 -5.66 1.49
C THR A 36 2.98 -4.88 2.30
N ASN A 37 2.74 -3.59 2.47
CA ASN A 37 3.59 -2.68 3.23
C ASN A 37 2.80 -1.90 4.28
N PHE A 38 3.49 -1.33 5.25
CA PHE A 38 2.90 -0.30 6.11
C PHE A 38 3.13 1.09 5.51
N VAL A 39 2.09 1.91 5.53
CA VAL A 39 2.16 3.32 5.13
C VAL A 39 2.88 4.11 6.21
N LEU A 40 3.89 4.88 5.81
CA LEU A 40 4.57 5.85 6.66
C LEU A 40 4.05 7.27 6.42
N ALA A 41 3.82 7.62 5.15
CA ALA A 41 3.27 8.91 4.75
C ALA A 41 2.60 8.81 3.38
N ALA A 42 1.64 9.70 3.12
CA ALA A 42 1.08 9.93 1.80
C ALA A 42 0.85 11.43 1.60
N LYS A 43 1.52 12.00 0.59
CA LYS A 43 1.48 13.45 0.34
C LYS A 43 1.76 13.72 -1.14
N ASP A 44 1.01 14.65 -1.73
CA ASP A 44 1.22 15.17 -3.09
C ASP A 44 1.32 14.07 -4.18
N GLY A 45 0.54 13.00 -4.01
CA GLY A 45 0.55 11.85 -4.94
C GLY A 45 1.74 10.91 -4.78
N THR A 46 2.54 11.07 -3.72
CA THR A 46 3.62 10.15 -3.33
C THR A 46 3.20 9.38 -2.08
N LEU A 47 3.41 8.07 -2.13
CA LEU A 47 3.22 7.14 -1.02
C LEU A 47 4.60 6.68 -0.52
N THR A 48 4.88 6.89 0.76
CA THR A 48 6.06 6.39 1.45
C THR A 48 5.64 5.20 2.30
N THR A 49 6.29 4.05 2.09
CA THR A 49 5.98 2.81 2.80
C THR A 49 7.20 2.16 3.39
N ILE A 50 7.00 1.28 4.38
CA ILE A 50 8.01 0.34 4.85
C ILE A 50 7.54 -1.10 4.57
N GLY A 51 8.40 -1.86 3.89
CA GLY A 51 8.16 -3.23 3.46
C GLY A 51 9.30 -4.17 3.88
N GLY A 52 9.00 -5.46 3.89
CA GLY A 52 9.96 -6.53 4.18
C GLY A 52 10.20 -7.39 2.94
N ASN A 53 11.34 -8.08 2.89
CA ASN A 53 11.75 -8.86 1.72
C ASN A 53 11.93 -8.02 0.43
N GLU A 54 12.04 -6.70 0.55
CA GLU A 54 12.37 -5.81 -0.56
C GLU A 54 13.89 -5.71 -0.70
N PRO A 55 14.42 -6.06 -1.87
CA PRO A 55 15.65 -6.85 -2.05
C PRO A 55 16.11 -7.70 -0.86
N GLY A 56 15.23 -8.55 -0.31
CA GLY A 56 15.57 -9.48 0.78
C GLY A 56 15.76 -8.84 2.16
N GLY A 57 15.39 -7.57 2.35
CA GLY A 57 15.53 -6.84 3.61
C GLY A 57 14.32 -5.99 3.95
N ILE A 58 14.45 -5.18 5.00
CA ILE A 58 13.47 -4.14 5.35
C ILE A 58 13.84 -2.86 4.62
N ARG A 59 12.89 -2.22 3.93
CA ARG A 59 13.13 -0.97 3.20
C ARG A 59 12.03 0.04 3.37
N VAL A 60 12.46 1.30 3.42
CA VAL A 60 11.59 2.45 3.21
C VAL A 60 11.67 2.80 1.73
N SER A 61 10.51 2.91 1.09
CA SER A 61 10.38 3.12 -0.35
C SER A 61 9.35 4.22 -0.63
N GLU A 62 9.62 5.05 -1.62
CA GLU A 62 8.73 6.10 -2.10
C GLU A 62 8.20 5.76 -3.49
N HIS A 63 6.89 5.91 -3.68
CA HIS A 63 6.21 5.56 -4.92
C HIS A 63 5.23 6.64 -5.34
N ARG A 64 5.19 6.92 -6.63
CA ARG A 64 4.10 7.70 -7.21
C ARG A 64 2.82 6.87 -7.17
N LEU A 65 1.73 7.46 -6.70
CA LEU A 65 0.40 6.87 -6.71
C LEU A 65 -0.19 6.92 -8.13
N ASP A 66 0.27 6.01 -8.97
CA ASP A 66 -0.28 5.78 -10.29
C ASP A 66 -0.53 4.28 -10.53
N ARG A 67 -1.06 3.95 -11.72
CA ARG A 67 -1.46 2.59 -12.06
C ARG A 67 -0.30 1.60 -12.10
N SER A 68 0.92 2.06 -12.34
CA SER A 68 2.10 1.19 -12.42
C SER A 68 2.49 0.60 -11.06
N LEU A 69 2.04 1.23 -9.97
CA LEU A 69 2.30 0.74 -8.62
C LEU A 69 1.56 -0.57 -8.30
N GLY A 70 0.52 -0.93 -9.06
CA GLY A 70 -0.24 -2.16 -8.80
C GLY A 70 -1.00 -2.14 -7.46
N LEU A 71 -1.24 -0.95 -6.91
CA LEU A 71 -1.94 -0.78 -5.63
C LEU A 71 -3.42 -1.15 -5.75
N LEU A 72 -3.87 -2.10 -4.93
CA LEU A 72 -5.28 -2.49 -4.84
C LEU A 72 -6.06 -1.60 -3.87
N GLY A 73 -5.43 -1.18 -2.78
CA GLY A 73 -6.05 -0.37 -1.74
C GLY A 73 -5.35 -0.54 -0.41
N TYR A 74 -6.08 -0.19 0.64
CA TYR A 74 -5.57 -0.06 2.00
C TYR A 74 -6.42 -0.84 3.00
N GLY A 75 -5.75 -1.52 3.93
CA GLY A 75 -6.33 -1.96 5.20
C GLY A 75 -6.16 -0.87 6.25
N VAL A 76 -7.26 -0.38 6.80
CA VAL A 76 -7.26 0.66 7.85
C VAL A 76 -7.43 0.04 9.24
N ARG A 77 -7.03 0.76 10.28
CA ARG A 77 -7.36 0.43 11.68
C ARG A 77 -8.32 1.45 12.29
#